data_AF-A0A6I7MTM2-F1
#
_entry.id   AF-A0A6I7MTM2-F1
#
_cell.length_a   1.000
_cell.length_b   1.000
_cell.length_c   1.000
_cell.angle_alpha   90.00
_cell.angle_beta   90.00
_cell.angle_gamma   90.00
#
_symmetry.space_group_name_H-M   'P 1'
#
loop_
_entity.id
_entity.type
_entity.pdbx_description
1 polymer ?
#
loop_
_entity_poly.entity_id
_entity_poly.type
_entity_poly.pdbx_seq_one_letter_code
_entity_poly.pdbx_strand_id
1 'polypeptide(L)'
;MKNKFLLLWILFGLVWQSSFCQSSNGPSYFSQNKYDDYPLVTLRENFWGNPVYLIEGEKAKAQEVRAYMEIMPGDANDFFQTHNKAITGTGISLAGQAVVLGAFGYVYDNRNRLNNQIFLNWFIASTAGSIGAGVGRSMNRQAVRKVNTLLENHNYLIRQDELSKPYLKMDFRNNFIGEKIDIYDGPNLLSKNRLNQYKEEFPEFAEYFRKSQRNQNVSFALDILDLASTFVFVGYILSPQIQSSTPSNLLLPLTIVSFGTSISGGIFRRAARNQTRMALMKFNFGEEMEGY
;
A
#
# COMPACT_ATOMS: atom_id res chain seq x y z
N MET A 1 -28.99 16.27 25.69
CA MET A 1 -28.56 15.82 24.33
C MET A 1 -28.06 17.00 23.48
N LYS A 2 -26.93 17.64 23.82
CA LYS A 2 -26.43 18.80 23.05
C LYS A 2 -24.95 18.76 22.62
N ASN A 3 -24.15 17.78 23.07
CA ASN A 3 -22.70 17.76 22.77
C ASN A 3 -22.22 16.60 21.89
N LYS A 4 -23.12 15.85 21.22
CA LYS A 4 -22.72 14.73 20.35
C LYS A 4 -22.51 15.10 18.87
N PHE A 5 -22.96 16.29 18.45
CA PHE A 5 -22.79 16.77 17.06
C PHE A 5 -21.48 17.53 16.84
N LEU A 6 -20.83 18.03 17.90
CA LEU A 6 -19.63 18.85 17.78
C LEU A 6 -18.37 18.03 17.41
N LEU A 7 -18.30 16.78 17.89
CA LEU A 7 -17.18 15.88 17.64
C LEU A 7 -17.18 15.32 16.21
N LEU A 8 -18.37 15.19 15.59
CA LEU A 8 -18.51 14.77 14.19
C LEU A 8 -18.09 15.89 13.21
N TRP A 9 -18.28 17.16 13.59
CA TRP A 9 -17.86 18.32 12.80
C TRP A 9 -16.35 18.57 12.86
N ILE A 10 -15.70 18.29 13.98
CA ILE A 10 -14.22 18.41 14.10
C ILE A 10 -13.50 17.34 13.25
N LEU A 11 -14.12 16.16 13.08
CA LEU A 11 -13.58 15.10 12.20
C LEU A 11 -13.82 15.36 10.70
N PHE A 12 -14.85 16.14 10.32
CA PHE A 12 -15.12 16.52 8.93
C PHE A 12 -14.39 17.82 8.51
N GLY A 13 -14.11 18.73 9.45
CA GLY A 13 -13.44 20.00 9.19
C GLY A 13 -11.95 19.88 8.80
N LEU A 14 -11.29 18.76 9.13
CA LEU A 14 -9.89 18.52 8.76
C LEU A 14 -9.71 18.01 7.31
N VAL A 15 -10.79 17.79 6.56
CA VAL A 15 -10.75 17.35 5.16
C VAL A 15 -10.84 18.53 4.18
N TRP A 16 -11.10 19.75 4.68
CA TRP A 16 -11.28 20.95 3.86
C TRP A 16 -10.23 22.02 4.19
N GLN A 17 -8.96 21.75 3.89
CA GLN A 17 -7.93 22.77 3.65
C GLN A 17 -6.63 22.11 3.19
N SER A 18 -6.56 21.75 1.91
CA SER A 18 -5.29 21.47 1.24
C SER A 18 -5.32 21.96 -0.20
N SER A 19 -5.84 23.17 -0.40
CA SER A 19 -5.48 23.99 -1.56
C SER A 19 -4.21 24.77 -1.22
N PHE A 20 -3.07 24.09 -1.17
CA PHE A 20 -1.77 24.77 -1.19
C PHE A 20 -1.47 25.16 -2.64
N CYS A 21 -1.67 26.45 -2.92
CA CYS A 21 -1.15 27.12 -4.10
C CYS A 21 0.37 26.91 -4.17
N GLN A 22 0.87 26.51 -5.34
CA GLN A 22 2.28 26.19 -5.58
C GLN A 22 3.06 27.47 -5.87
N SER A 23 4.06 27.76 -5.04
CA SER A 23 5.17 28.62 -5.44
C SER A 23 6.18 27.76 -6.21
N SER A 24 6.36 28.06 -7.50
CA SER A 24 7.18 27.29 -8.44
C SER A 24 8.66 27.71 -8.48
N ASN A 25 9.18 28.38 -7.44
CA ASN A 25 10.56 28.88 -7.45
C ASN A 25 11.43 28.04 -6.52
N GLY A 26 11.70 26.80 -6.93
CA GLY A 26 12.82 26.00 -6.43
C GLY A 26 14.04 26.20 -7.33
N PRO A 27 15.28 26.19 -6.80
CA PRO A 27 16.46 26.29 -7.63
C PRO A 27 16.53 25.08 -8.56
N SER A 28 16.67 25.33 -9.87
CA SER A 28 16.89 24.29 -10.87
C SER A 28 18.23 23.60 -10.59
N TYR A 29 18.19 22.40 -10.00
CA TYR A 29 19.40 21.75 -9.50
C TYR A 29 20.34 21.27 -10.61
N PHE A 30 19.85 21.04 -11.84
CA PHE A 30 20.64 20.42 -12.91
C PHE A 30 20.24 20.91 -14.31
N SER A 31 20.60 22.14 -14.69
CA SER A 31 20.36 22.65 -16.05
C SER A 31 21.46 22.29 -17.06
N GLN A 32 22.48 21.49 -16.67
CA GLN A 32 23.68 21.22 -17.47
C GLN A 32 24.06 19.74 -17.60
N ASN A 33 23.31 18.81 -16.99
CA ASN A 33 23.65 17.38 -16.98
C ASN A 33 23.10 16.64 -18.22
N LYS A 34 23.84 15.63 -18.70
CA LYS A 34 23.31 14.65 -19.66
C LYS A 34 22.39 13.67 -18.92
N TYR A 35 21.52 12.97 -19.66
CA TYR A 35 20.61 11.99 -19.05
C TYR A 35 21.35 10.88 -18.28
N ASP A 36 22.49 10.46 -18.79
CA ASP A 36 23.34 9.42 -18.20
C ASP A 36 23.90 9.80 -16.80
N ASP A 37 23.95 11.10 -16.48
CA ASP A 37 24.44 11.61 -15.19
C ASP A 37 23.37 11.58 -14.08
N TYR A 38 22.12 11.20 -14.40
CA TYR A 38 21.05 11.11 -13.41
C TYR A 38 21.08 9.75 -12.69
N PRO A 39 20.93 9.74 -11.36
CA PRO A 39 20.99 8.51 -10.58
C PRO A 39 19.68 7.72 -10.67
N LEU A 40 19.77 6.39 -10.60
CA LEU A 40 18.60 5.51 -10.56
C LEU A 40 17.86 5.66 -9.22
N VAL A 41 16.55 5.84 -9.29
CA VAL A 41 15.69 5.95 -8.11
C VAL A 41 14.88 4.66 -7.90
N THR A 42 15.04 4.04 -6.74
CA THR A 42 14.25 2.87 -6.34
C THR A 42 13.21 3.22 -5.29
N LEU A 43 12.12 2.46 -5.30
CA LEU A 43 11.05 2.54 -4.31
C LEU A 43 10.98 1.24 -3.50
N ARG A 44 10.99 1.38 -2.17
CA ARG A 44 10.62 0.32 -1.22
C ARG A 44 9.47 0.81 -0.36
N GLU A 45 8.64 -0.11 0.12
CA GLU A 45 7.60 0.20 1.11
C GLU A 45 8.05 -0.24 2.50
N ASN A 46 7.89 0.62 3.51
CA ASN A 46 8.18 0.27 4.89
C ASN A 46 7.06 -0.59 5.53
N PHE A 47 7.20 -0.90 6.82
CA PHE A 47 6.21 -1.68 7.58
C PHE A 47 4.79 -1.11 7.49
N TRP A 48 4.64 0.21 7.45
CA TRP A 48 3.36 0.91 7.39
C TRP A 48 2.81 1.08 5.96
N GLY A 49 3.56 0.64 4.94
CA GLY A 49 3.21 0.86 3.53
C GLY A 49 3.57 2.25 3.01
N ASN A 50 4.35 3.03 3.75
CA ASN A 50 4.86 4.31 3.24
C ASN A 50 5.97 4.07 2.22
N PRO A 51 6.03 4.90 1.16
CA PRO A 51 7.14 4.87 0.22
C PRO A 51 8.44 5.32 0.92
N VAL A 52 9.49 4.56 0.69
CA VAL A 52 10.88 4.85 1.05
C VAL A 52 11.66 4.84 -0.25
N TYR A 53 12.35 5.93 -0.53
CA TYR A 53 13.12 6.09 -1.75
C TYR A 53 14.57 5.79 -1.49
N LEU A 54 15.22 5.16 -2.46
CA LEU A 54 16.67 5.05 -2.47
C LEU A 54 17.23 5.54 -3.80
N ILE A 55 18.28 6.34 -3.73
CA ILE A 55 19.04 6.83 -4.88
C ILE A 55 20.36 6.05 -4.84
N GLU A 56 20.61 5.22 -5.84
CA GLU A 56 21.81 4.36 -5.89
C GLU A 56 22.01 3.50 -4.62
N GLY A 57 20.90 3.08 -3.99
CA GLY A 57 20.93 2.27 -2.76
C GLY A 57 20.94 3.08 -1.45
N GLU A 58 21.20 4.38 -1.50
CA GLU A 58 21.15 5.24 -0.31
C GLU A 58 19.76 5.83 -0.09
N LYS A 59 19.29 5.81 1.17
CA LYS A 59 17.96 6.32 1.51
C LYS A 59 17.88 7.83 1.27
N ALA A 60 16.98 8.25 0.39
CA ALA A 60 16.78 9.64 0.01
C ALA A 60 15.43 10.19 0.50
N LYS A 61 15.36 11.53 0.61
CA LYS A 61 14.11 12.23 0.91
C LYS A 61 13.27 12.39 -0.36
N ALA A 62 11.95 12.46 -0.20
CA ALA A 62 11.04 12.74 -1.31
C ALA A 62 11.36 14.06 -2.03
N GLN A 63 11.88 15.06 -1.32
CA GLN A 63 12.28 16.35 -1.92
C GLN A 63 13.49 16.19 -2.84
N GLU A 64 14.47 15.39 -2.46
CA GLU A 64 15.66 15.10 -3.27
C GLU A 64 15.26 14.34 -4.53
N VAL A 65 14.44 13.29 -4.38
CA VAL A 65 13.88 12.54 -5.53
C VAL A 65 13.11 13.45 -6.48
N ARG A 66 12.28 14.35 -5.94
CA ARG A 66 11.56 15.34 -6.75
C ARG A 66 12.54 16.20 -7.56
N ALA A 67 13.64 16.66 -6.96
CA ALA A 67 14.63 17.49 -7.63
C ALA A 67 15.27 16.74 -8.82
N TYR A 68 15.60 15.46 -8.66
CA TYR A 68 16.10 14.65 -9.78
C TYR A 68 15.06 14.42 -10.88
N MET A 69 13.78 14.36 -10.52
CA MET A 69 12.69 14.24 -11.48
C MET A 69 12.37 15.54 -12.23
N GLU A 70 12.99 16.69 -11.90
CA GLU A 70 12.67 17.99 -12.53
C GLU A 70 12.93 18.05 -14.05
N ILE A 71 13.67 17.08 -14.59
CA ILE A 71 13.77 16.85 -16.05
C ILE A 71 12.40 16.60 -16.69
N MET A 72 11.43 16.11 -15.93
CA MET A 72 10.02 15.96 -16.28
C MET A 72 9.18 16.76 -15.28
N PRO A 73 9.04 18.09 -15.45
CA PRO A 73 8.50 18.97 -14.40
C PRO A 73 7.05 18.63 -14.02
N GLY A 74 6.25 18.14 -14.97
CA GLY A 74 4.89 17.65 -14.69
C GLY A 74 4.91 16.42 -13.76
N ASP A 75 5.72 15.43 -14.10
CA ASP A 75 5.86 14.18 -13.33
C ASP A 75 6.50 14.40 -11.96
N ALA A 76 7.46 15.33 -11.84
CA ALA A 76 8.06 15.72 -10.56
C ALA A 76 7.03 16.32 -9.60
N ASN A 77 6.16 17.18 -10.12
CA ASN A 77 5.09 17.79 -9.33
C ASN A 77 4.06 16.74 -8.89
N ASP A 78 3.63 15.92 -9.85
CA ASP A 78 2.70 14.81 -9.61
C ASP A 78 3.27 13.81 -8.60
N PHE A 79 4.58 13.52 -8.67
CA PHE A 79 5.27 12.66 -7.73
C PHE A 79 5.14 13.19 -6.30
N PHE A 80 5.46 14.47 -6.08
CA PHE A 80 5.46 15.05 -4.73
C PHE A 80 4.04 15.14 -4.14
N GLN A 81 3.06 15.55 -4.95
CA GLN A 81 1.65 15.54 -4.52
C GLN A 81 1.19 14.13 -4.18
N THR A 82 1.57 13.14 -5.00
CA THR A 82 1.19 11.75 -4.81
C THR A 82 1.90 11.14 -3.59
N HIS A 83 3.16 11.47 -3.33
CA HIS A 83 3.86 11.12 -2.09
C HIS A 83 3.09 11.59 -0.85
N ASN A 84 2.69 12.86 -0.83
CA ASN A 84 1.92 13.43 0.30
C ASN A 84 0.57 12.72 0.47
N LYS A 85 -0.10 12.34 -0.64
CA LYS A 85 -1.31 11.50 -0.58
C LYS A 85 -1.01 10.12 0.02
N ALA A 86 0.14 9.52 -0.27
CA ALA A 86 0.53 8.24 0.31
C ALA A 86 0.69 8.34 1.84
N ILE A 87 1.39 9.37 2.33
CA ILE A 87 1.59 9.62 3.76
C ILE A 87 0.27 9.95 4.46
N THR A 88 -0.57 10.79 3.85
CA THR A 88 -1.90 11.14 4.38
C THR A 88 -2.80 9.92 4.48
N GLY A 89 -2.82 9.06 3.45
CA GLY A 89 -3.56 7.81 3.46
C GLY A 89 -3.13 6.89 4.61
N THR A 90 -1.82 6.80 4.88
CA THR A 90 -1.32 6.05 6.04
C THR A 90 -1.78 6.67 7.36
N GLY A 91 -1.73 7.99 7.51
CA GLY A 91 -2.24 8.68 8.68
C GLY A 91 -3.72 8.37 8.96
N ILE A 92 -4.57 8.45 7.94
CA ILE A 92 -5.99 8.09 8.02
C ILE A 92 -6.15 6.61 8.39
N SER A 93 -5.33 5.73 7.79
CA SER A 93 -5.34 4.31 8.09
C SER A 93 -5.06 4.02 9.57
N LEU A 94 -4.02 4.64 10.11
CA LEU A 94 -3.61 4.47 11.50
C LEU A 94 -4.62 5.06 12.47
N ALA A 95 -5.19 6.22 12.17
CA ALA A 95 -6.26 6.81 12.97
C ALA A 95 -7.49 5.88 13.04
N GLY A 96 -7.91 5.30 11.91
CA GLY A 96 -8.98 4.30 11.87
C GLY A 96 -8.66 3.05 12.71
N GLN A 97 -7.44 2.54 12.61
CA GLN A 97 -6.99 1.40 13.43
C GLN A 97 -6.95 1.72 14.92
N ALA A 98 -6.54 2.94 15.31
CA ALA A 98 -6.54 3.38 16.69
C ALA A 98 -7.96 3.41 17.27
N VAL A 99 -8.97 3.83 16.48
CA VAL A 99 -10.39 3.77 16.88
C VAL A 99 -10.83 2.32 17.11
N VAL A 100 -10.46 1.40 16.21
CA VAL A 100 -10.77 -0.04 16.36
C VAL A 100 -10.14 -0.62 17.63
N LEU A 101 -8.85 -0.36 17.87
CA LEU A 101 -8.15 -0.81 19.07
C LEU A 101 -8.74 -0.21 20.35
N GLY A 102 -9.08 1.08 20.33
CA GLY A 102 -9.78 1.74 21.43
C GLY A 102 -11.15 1.12 21.71
N ALA A 103 -11.89 0.75 20.66
CA ALA A 103 -13.16 0.04 20.80
C ALA A 103 -12.96 -1.34 21.45
N PHE A 104 -11.92 -2.10 21.06
CA PHE A 104 -11.58 -3.37 21.71
C PHE A 104 -11.22 -3.20 23.18
N GLY A 105 -10.38 -2.21 23.51
CA GLY A 105 -10.05 -1.89 24.90
C GLY A 105 -11.30 -1.56 25.72
N TYR A 106 -12.20 -0.74 25.15
CA TYR A 106 -13.46 -0.40 25.80
C TYR A 106 -14.33 -1.63 26.11
N VAL A 107 -14.46 -2.59 25.19
CA VAL A 107 -15.21 -3.83 25.47
C VAL A 107 -14.50 -4.71 26.48
N TYR A 108 -13.18 -4.83 26.38
CA TYR A 108 -12.38 -5.65 27.29
C TYR A 108 -12.46 -5.15 28.74
N ASP A 109 -12.40 -3.84 28.95
CA ASP A 109 -12.55 -3.21 30.27
C ASP A 109 -13.95 -3.41 30.84
N ASN A 110 -14.97 -3.49 29.97
CA ASN A 110 -16.35 -3.71 30.35
C ASN A 110 -16.81 -5.18 30.25
N ARG A 111 -15.88 -6.13 30.09
CA ARG A 111 -16.20 -7.56 29.82
C ARG A 111 -17.11 -8.21 30.87
N ASN A 112 -17.02 -7.79 32.13
CA ASN A 112 -17.82 -8.32 33.23
C ASN A 112 -19.22 -7.67 33.35
N ARG A 113 -19.50 -6.64 32.53
CA ARG A 113 -20.72 -5.82 32.56
C ARG A 113 -21.32 -5.61 31.16
N LEU A 114 -21.03 -6.53 30.24
CA LEU A 114 -21.49 -6.41 28.85
C LEU A 114 -23.01 -6.31 28.81
N ASN A 115 -23.49 -5.28 28.13
CA ASN A 115 -24.89 -5.05 27.84
C ASN A 115 -25.05 -4.60 26.38
N ASN A 116 -26.29 -4.50 25.91
CA ASN A 116 -26.57 -4.14 24.51
C ASN A 116 -25.98 -2.77 24.12
N GLN A 117 -25.92 -1.80 25.03
CA GLN A 117 -25.39 -0.47 24.72
C GLN A 117 -23.87 -0.47 24.55
N ILE A 118 -23.15 -1.18 25.42
CA ILE A 118 -21.69 -1.33 25.33
C ILE A 118 -21.32 -2.08 24.05
N PHE A 119 -22.06 -3.15 23.74
CA PHE A 119 -21.88 -3.91 22.51
C PHE A 119 -22.14 -3.07 21.26
N LEU A 120 -23.24 -2.30 21.24
CA LEU A 120 -23.58 -1.42 20.11
C LEU A 120 -22.55 -0.29 19.92
N ASN A 121 -22.08 0.32 21.00
CA ASN A 121 -21.02 1.34 20.93
C ASN A 121 -19.72 0.77 20.35
N TRP A 122 -19.32 -0.43 20.78
CA TRP A 122 -18.17 -1.13 20.21
C TRP A 122 -18.34 -1.45 18.74
N PHE A 123 -19.49 -2.01 18.37
CA PHE A 123 -19.78 -2.41 17.00
C PHE A 123 -19.75 -1.20 16.05
N ILE A 124 -20.35 -0.08 16.44
CA ILE A 124 -20.33 1.16 15.65
C ILE A 124 -18.91 1.72 15.57
N ALA A 125 -18.19 1.81 16.70
CA ALA A 125 -16.83 2.37 16.72
C ALA A 125 -15.85 1.52 15.88
N SER A 126 -15.90 0.19 16.03
CA SER A 126 -15.07 -0.74 15.26
C SER A 126 -15.42 -0.72 13.77
N THR A 127 -16.69 -0.62 13.41
CA THR A 127 -17.12 -0.50 12.00
C THR A 127 -16.67 0.81 11.38
N ALA A 128 -16.93 1.95 12.05
CA ALA A 128 -16.52 3.27 11.58
C ALA A 128 -14.99 3.38 11.46
N GLY A 129 -14.26 2.88 12.46
CA GLY A 129 -12.80 2.80 12.44
C GLY A 129 -12.27 1.93 11.31
N SER A 130 -12.92 0.79 11.03
CA SER A 130 -12.55 -0.12 9.93
C SER A 130 -12.77 0.50 8.55
N ILE A 131 -13.88 1.24 8.37
CA ILE A 131 -14.15 2.00 7.13
C ILE A 131 -13.08 3.08 6.95
N GLY A 132 -12.81 3.90 7.97
CA GLY A 132 -11.76 4.92 7.92
C GLY A 132 -10.38 4.31 7.61
N ALA A 133 -10.06 3.20 8.25
CA ALA A 133 -8.83 2.46 7.99
C ALA A 133 -8.77 1.92 6.55
N GLY A 134 -9.90 1.47 6.00
CA GLY A 134 -10.01 1.01 4.62
C GLY A 134 -9.79 2.12 3.60
N VAL A 135 -10.39 3.30 3.82
CA VAL A 135 -10.21 4.48 2.97
C VAL A 135 -8.75 4.92 2.97
N GLY A 136 -8.13 5.04 4.14
CA GLY A 136 -6.72 5.40 4.26
C GLY A 136 -5.78 4.42 3.53
N ARG A 137 -6.03 3.10 3.70
CA ARG A 137 -5.29 2.05 2.97
C ARG A 137 -5.45 2.16 1.45
N SER A 138 -6.66 2.42 0.97
CA SER A 138 -6.94 2.58 -0.46
C SER A 138 -6.19 3.78 -1.05
N MET A 139 -6.28 4.93 -0.37
CA MET A 139 -5.60 6.17 -0.74
C MET A 139 -4.08 5.98 -0.79
N ASN A 140 -3.49 5.38 0.25
CA ASN A 140 -2.06 5.07 0.29
C ASN A 140 -1.66 4.16 -0.88
N ARG A 141 -2.39 3.07 -1.12
CA ARG A 141 -2.07 2.11 -2.18
C ARG A 141 -2.10 2.72 -3.57
N GLN A 142 -3.15 3.48 -3.90
CA GLN A 142 -3.25 4.16 -5.19
C GLN A 142 -2.11 5.17 -5.38
N ALA A 143 -1.76 5.90 -4.32
CA ALA A 143 -0.67 6.83 -4.34
C ALA A 143 0.70 6.14 -4.54
N VAL A 144 0.99 5.06 -3.80
CA VAL A 144 2.22 4.27 -3.96
C VAL A 144 2.32 3.66 -5.37
N ARG A 145 1.20 3.19 -5.93
CA ARG A 145 1.13 2.69 -7.31
C ARG A 145 1.53 3.77 -8.31
N LYS A 146 0.93 4.96 -8.22
CA LYS A 146 1.25 6.08 -9.13
C LYS A 146 2.69 6.56 -8.94
N VAL A 147 3.19 6.65 -7.72
CA VAL A 147 4.61 6.96 -7.44
C VAL A 147 5.54 5.95 -8.12
N ASN A 148 5.23 4.65 -8.04
CA ASN A 148 6.02 3.61 -8.71
C ASN A 148 6.11 3.85 -10.22
N THR A 149 4.97 4.10 -10.87
CA THR A 149 4.91 4.37 -12.31
C THR A 149 5.72 5.60 -12.70
N LEU A 150 5.63 6.68 -11.92
CA LEU A 150 6.39 7.91 -12.19
C LEU A 150 7.91 7.68 -12.09
N LEU A 151 8.34 6.88 -11.10
CA LEU A 151 9.75 6.52 -10.94
C LEU A 151 10.24 5.57 -12.05
N GLU A 152 9.43 4.59 -12.44
CA GLU A 152 9.75 3.70 -13.57
C GLU A 152 9.88 4.49 -14.88
N ASN A 153 9.00 5.47 -15.13
CA ASN A 153 9.10 6.35 -16.29
C ASN A 153 10.36 7.22 -16.24
N HIS A 154 10.69 7.77 -15.07
CA HIS A 154 11.92 8.53 -14.87
C HIS A 154 13.16 7.68 -15.16
N ASN A 155 13.29 6.52 -14.51
CA ASN A 155 14.44 5.62 -14.71
C ASN A 155 14.56 5.13 -16.15
N TYR A 156 13.43 4.85 -16.81
CA TYR A 156 13.44 4.49 -18.23
C TYR A 156 14.00 5.64 -19.08
N LEU A 157 13.53 6.88 -18.87
CA LEU A 157 13.98 8.04 -19.63
C LEU A 157 15.49 8.26 -19.52
N ILE A 158 16.06 8.13 -18.32
CA ILE A 158 17.48 8.44 -18.07
C ILE A 158 18.44 7.33 -18.52
N ARG A 159 17.97 6.11 -18.76
CA ARG A 159 18.80 4.92 -19.04
C ARG A 159 18.31 4.10 -20.24
N GLN A 160 17.42 4.65 -21.06
CA GLN A 160 16.82 3.92 -22.20
C GLN A 160 17.88 3.39 -23.18
N ASP A 161 18.97 4.13 -23.36
CA ASP A 161 20.02 3.81 -24.33
C ASP A 161 20.92 2.66 -23.87
N GLU A 162 20.89 2.32 -22.57
CA GLU A 162 21.65 1.21 -21.96
C GLU A 162 20.87 -0.12 -21.95
N LEU A 163 19.58 -0.09 -22.29
CA LEU A 163 18.71 -1.26 -22.25
C LEU A 163 19.02 -2.22 -23.41
N SER A 164 19.65 -3.35 -23.08
CA SER A 164 19.89 -4.46 -24.01
C SER A 164 18.78 -5.53 -24.00
N LYS A 165 17.82 -5.40 -23.09
CA LYS A 165 16.72 -6.35 -22.83
C LYS A 165 15.37 -5.62 -22.79
N PRO A 166 14.23 -6.32 -22.92
CA PRO A 166 12.91 -5.71 -22.78
C PRO A 166 12.73 -5.03 -21.42
N TYR A 167 12.17 -3.83 -21.40
CA TYR A 167 11.97 -3.07 -20.17
C TYR A 167 10.72 -3.52 -19.43
N LEU A 168 10.91 -4.17 -18.28
CA LEU A 168 9.81 -4.70 -17.49
C LEU A 168 9.36 -3.72 -16.41
N LYS A 169 8.06 -3.42 -16.38
CA LYS A 169 7.40 -2.58 -15.37
C LYS A 169 6.48 -3.42 -14.49
N MET A 170 6.27 -3.03 -13.25
CA MET A 170 5.23 -3.65 -12.42
C MET A 170 4.06 -2.73 -12.16
N ASP A 171 2.91 -3.36 -12.09
CA ASP A 171 1.71 -2.78 -11.51
C ASP A 171 1.10 -3.74 -10.49
N PHE A 172 0.22 -3.23 -9.63
CA PHE A 172 -0.55 -4.06 -8.72
C PHE A 172 -2.01 -3.61 -8.67
N ARG A 173 -2.90 -4.59 -8.74
CA ARG A 173 -4.35 -4.41 -8.65
C ARG A 173 -4.93 -5.23 -7.51
N ASN A 174 -6.00 -4.73 -6.91
CA ASN A 174 -6.81 -5.52 -5.99
C ASN A 174 -7.92 -6.21 -6.79
N ASN A 175 -8.05 -7.52 -6.59
CA ASN A 175 -9.17 -8.33 -7.03
C ASN A 175 -10.04 -8.68 -5.81
N PHE A 176 -11.19 -9.33 -6.05
CA PHE A 176 -12.10 -9.75 -4.98
C PHE A 176 -11.44 -10.61 -3.90
N ILE A 177 -10.44 -11.42 -4.27
CA ILE A 177 -9.77 -12.36 -3.37
C ILE A 177 -8.51 -11.73 -2.74
N GLY A 178 -7.89 -10.72 -3.34
CA GLY A 178 -6.60 -10.23 -2.86
C GLY A 178 -5.85 -9.36 -3.86
N GLU A 179 -4.61 -9.03 -3.53
CA GLU A 179 -3.77 -8.22 -4.41
C GLU A 179 -2.99 -9.10 -5.40
N LYS A 180 -3.01 -8.71 -6.67
CA LYS A 180 -2.22 -9.34 -7.73
C LYS A 180 -1.21 -8.33 -8.27
N ILE A 181 0.04 -8.78 -8.41
CA ILE A 181 1.11 -8.06 -9.10
C ILE A 181 1.08 -8.50 -10.56
N ASP A 182 1.00 -7.52 -11.44
CA ASP A 182 1.02 -7.67 -12.89
C ASP A 182 2.37 -7.11 -13.39
N ILE A 183 2.97 -7.77 -14.38
CA ILE A 183 4.23 -7.33 -15.00
C ILE A 183 3.95 -6.99 -16.44
N TYR A 184 4.50 -5.87 -16.89
CA TYR A 184 4.33 -5.35 -18.23
C TYR A 184 5.66 -5.32 -18.97
N ASP A 185 5.62 -5.64 -20.25
CA ASP A 185 6.68 -5.35 -21.21
C ASP A 185 6.17 -4.23 -22.13
N GLY A 186 6.66 -3.02 -21.91
CA GLY A 186 6.05 -1.81 -22.48
C GLY A 186 4.56 -1.70 -22.10
N PRO A 187 3.62 -1.61 -23.07
CA PRO A 187 2.18 -1.56 -22.79
C PRO A 187 1.56 -2.96 -22.56
N ASN A 188 2.30 -4.04 -22.82
CA ASN A 188 1.75 -5.39 -22.87
C ASN A 188 1.81 -6.08 -21.51
N LEU A 189 0.65 -6.44 -20.96
CA LEU A 189 0.58 -7.28 -19.76
C LEU A 189 1.12 -8.69 -20.06
N LEU A 190 2.15 -9.11 -19.34
CA LEU A 190 2.73 -10.43 -19.49
C LEU A 190 1.79 -11.51 -18.94
N SER A 191 1.41 -12.44 -19.82
CA SER A 191 0.71 -13.66 -19.42
C SER A 191 1.64 -14.59 -18.64
N LYS A 192 1.08 -15.55 -17.89
CA LYS A 192 1.88 -16.53 -17.14
C LYS A 192 2.84 -17.32 -18.05
N ASN A 193 2.38 -17.66 -19.27
CA ASN A 193 3.19 -18.39 -20.25
C ASN A 193 4.36 -17.52 -20.72
N ARG A 194 4.08 -16.25 -21.05
CA ARG A 194 5.13 -15.31 -21.47
C ARG A 194 6.13 -15.07 -20.34
N LEU A 195 5.64 -14.87 -19.12
CA LEU A 195 6.51 -14.72 -17.95
C LEU A 195 7.40 -15.95 -17.71
N ASN A 196 6.89 -17.17 -17.96
CA ASN A 196 7.71 -18.38 -17.87
C ASN A 196 8.76 -18.45 -18.99
N GLN A 197 8.42 -18.03 -20.22
CA GLN A 197 9.40 -17.90 -21.30
C GLN A 197 10.53 -16.92 -20.90
N TYR A 198 10.20 -15.76 -20.32
CA TYR A 198 11.22 -14.81 -19.83
C TYR A 198 12.11 -15.43 -18.75
N LYS A 199 11.59 -16.31 -17.88
CA LYS A 199 12.42 -17.00 -16.88
C LYS A 199 13.34 -18.07 -17.49
N GLU A 200 12.93 -18.68 -18.59
CA GLU A 200 13.74 -19.65 -19.33
C GLU A 200 14.82 -18.94 -20.16
N GLU A 201 14.47 -17.81 -20.77
CA GLU A 201 15.36 -16.97 -21.58
C GLU A 201 16.36 -16.19 -20.73
N PHE A 202 15.96 -15.74 -19.54
CA PHE A 202 16.78 -14.98 -18.59
C PHE A 202 16.79 -15.66 -17.20
N PRO A 203 17.72 -16.61 -16.95
CA PRO A 203 17.78 -17.34 -15.68
C PRO A 203 17.94 -16.44 -14.45
N GLU A 204 18.65 -15.32 -14.57
CA GLU A 204 18.83 -14.31 -13.52
C GLU A 204 17.49 -13.70 -13.08
N PHE A 205 16.57 -13.48 -14.02
CA PHE A 205 15.23 -12.98 -13.73
C PHE A 205 14.44 -14.01 -12.91
N ALA A 206 14.58 -15.30 -13.25
CA ALA A 206 13.92 -16.38 -12.52
C ALA A 206 14.35 -16.44 -11.05
N GLU A 207 15.65 -16.24 -10.78
CA GLU A 207 16.19 -16.22 -9.43
C GLU A 207 15.61 -15.06 -8.60
N TYR A 208 15.68 -13.84 -9.12
CA TYR A 208 15.17 -12.67 -8.42
C TYR A 208 13.65 -12.73 -8.21
N PHE A 209 12.91 -13.31 -9.17
CA PHE A 209 11.46 -13.35 -9.14
C PHE A 209 10.87 -14.46 -8.22
N ARG A 210 11.64 -15.51 -7.94
CA ARG A 210 11.17 -16.66 -7.12
C ARG A 210 10.71 -16.24 -5.71
N LYS A 211 11.44 -15.34 -5.06
CA LYS A 211 11.12 -14.87 -3.70
C LYS A 211 9.79 -14.09 -3.68
N SER A 212 9.56 -13.27 -4.71
CA SER A 212 8.31 -12.53 -4.89
C SER A 212 7.10 -13.46 -5.06
N GLN A 213 7.21 -14.47 -5.94
CA GLN A 213 6.13 -15.45 -6.15
C GLN A 213 5.72 -16.18 -4.87
N ARG A 214 6.69 -16.60 -4.06
CA ARG A 214 6.40 -17.25 -2.78
C ARG A 214 5.59 -16.34 -1.86
N ASN A 215 5.97 -15.08 -1.74
CA ASN A 215 5.27 -14.12 -0.88
C ASN A 215 3.89 -13.75 -1.41
N GLN A 216 3.72 -13.69 -2.73
CA GLN A 216 2.41 -13.49 -3.35
C GLN A 216 1.47 -14.68 -3.09
N ASN A 217 1.98 -15.92 -3.18
CA ASN A 217 1.20 -17.11 -2.86
C ASN A 217 0.78 -17.17 -1.39
N VAL A 218 1.68 -16.82 -0.47
CA VAL A 218 1.36 -16.75 0.97
C VAL A 218 0.31 -15.67 1.23
N SER A 219 0.47 -14.48 0.63
CA SER A 219 -0.55 -13.44 0.73
C SER A 219 -1.90 -13.93 0.22
N PHE A 220 -1.94 -14.57 -0.95
CA PHE A 220 -3.18 -15.04 -1.53
C PHE A 220 -3.89 -16.07 -0.63
N ALA A 221 -3.13 -16.98 -0.02
CA ALA A 221 -3.67 -17.93 0.96
C ALA A 221 -4.25 -17.22 2.20
N LEU A 222 -3.54 -16.21 2.74
CA LEU A 222 -4.04 -15.40 3.86
C LEU A 222 -5.30 -14.63 3.49
N ASP A 223 -5.39 -14.14 2.26
CA ASP A 223 -6.55 -13.38 1.80
C ASP A 223 -7.79 -14.26 1.62
N ILE A 224 -7.61 -15.51 1.15
CA ILE A 224 -8.68 -16.52 1.14
C ILE A 224 -9.17 -16.82 2.56
N LEU A 225 -8.25 -16.96 3.52
CA LEU A 225 -8.61 -17.21 4.91
C LEU A 225 -9.38 -16.03 5.52
N ASP A 226 -8.97 -14.79 5.23
CA ASP A 226 -9.66 -13.58 5.67
C ASP A 226 -11.08 -13.48 5.08
N LEU A 227 -11.23 -13.79 3.79
CA LEU A 227 -12.53 -13.84 3.11
C LEU A 227 -13.44 -14.92 3.72
N ALA A 228 -12.92 -16.12 3.98
CA ALA A 228 -13.67 -17.19 4.63
C ALA A 228 -14.12 -16.80 6.05
N SER A 229 -13.23 -16.17 6.83
CA SER A 229 -13.58 -15.63 8.15
C SER A 229 -14.68 -14.57 8.08
N THR A 230 -14.62 -13.70 7.07
CA THR A 230 -15.64 -12.68 6.81
C THR A 230 -17.00 -13.31 6.49
N PHE A 231 -17.05 -14.36 5.66
CA PHE A 231 -18.30 -15.07 5.37
C PHE A 231 -18.90 -15.74 6.62
N VAL A 232 -18.07 -16.35 7.46
CA VAL A 232 -18.53 -16.92 8.75
C VAL A 232 -19.08 -15.83 9.66
N PHE A 233 -18.41 -14.68 9.73
CA PHE A 233 -18.85 -13.54 10.54
C PHE A 233 -20.19 -12.96 10.04
N VAL A 234 -20.33 -12.70 8.74
CA VAL A 234 -21.56 -12.18 8.13
C VAL A 234 -22.70 -13.19 8.25
N GLY A 235 -22.43 -14.47 7.95
CA GLY A 235 -23.41 -15.55 8.11
C GLY A 235 -23.87 -15.71 9.56
N TYR A 236 -22.95 -15.52 10.51
CA TYR A 236 -23.29 -15.50 11.94
C TYR A 236 -24.23 -14.33 12.27
N ILE A 237 -23.87 -13.09 11.90
CA ILE A 237 -24.66 -11.87 12.17
C ILE A 237 -26.04 -11.89 11.51
N LEU A 238 -26.13 -12.40 10.28
CA LEU A 238 -27.39 -12.48 9.55
C LEU A 238 -28.24 -13.70 9.94
N SER A 239 -27.72 -14.60 10.78
CA SER A 239 -28.48 -15.76 11.22
C SER A 239 -29.64 -15.34 12.15
N PRO A 240 -30.85 -15.90 11.96
CA PRO A 240 -32.04 -15.49 12.71
C PRO A 240 -32.00 -15.82 14.21
N GLN A 241 -30.94 -16.44 14.73
CA GLN A 241 -30.79 -16.82 16.14
C GLN A 241 -30.24 -15.70 17.05
N ILE A 242 -29.86 -14.52 16.54
CA ILE A 242 -29.31 -13.40 17.34
C ILE A 242 -30.40 -12.56 18.04
N GLN A 243 -31.60 -13.11 18.27
CA GLN A 243 -32.60 -12.49 19.15
C GLN A 243 -32.35 -12.72 20.65
N SER A 244 -31.31 -13.47 21.04
CA SER A 244 -31.01 -13.70 22.48
C SER A 244 -30.19 -12.56 23.09
N SER A 245 -30.59 -12.13 24.28
CA SER A 245 -30.07 -10.99 25.07
C SER A 245 -28.62 -11.12 25.58
N THR A 246 -27.83 -12.04 25.03
CA THR A 246 -26.45 -12.31 25.45
C THR A 246 -25.50 -12.07 24.27
N PRO A 247 -24.56 -11.12 24.36
CA PRO A 247 -23.55 -10.93 23.32
C PRO A 247 -22.75 -12.22 23.16
N SER A 248 -22.72 -12.76 21.93
CA SER A 248 -22.07 -14.05 21.65
C SER A 248 -20.56 -14.01 21.90
N ASN A 249 -20.07 -14.99 22.65
CA ASN A 249 -18.64 -15.19 22.94
C ASN A 249 -17.79 -15.51 21.69
N LEU A 250 -18.40 -15.75 20.52
CA LEU A 250 -17.70 -16.06 19.26
C LEU A 250 -17.31 -14.82 18.44
N LEU A 251 -18.01 -13.70 18.62
CA LEU A 251 -17.79 -12.49 17.79
C LEU A 251 -16.44 -11.82 18.08
N LEU A 252 -16.06 -11.76 19.35
CA LEU A 252 -14.82 -11.12 19.78
C LEU A 252 -13.59 -11.89 19.27
N PRO A 253 -13.50 -13.23 19.43
CA PRO A 253 -12.44 -14.03 18.80
C PRO A 253 -12.41 -13.92 17.27
N LEU A 254 -13.55 -13.94 16.58
CA LEU A 254 -13.61 -13.82 15.12
C LEU A 254 -13.10 -12.47 14.61
N THR A 255 -13.46 -11.37 15.28
CA THR A 255 -12.95 -10.03 14.93
C THR A 255 -11.45 -9.88 15.19
N ILE A 256 -10.91 -10.50 16.25
CA ILE A 256 -9.46 -10.54 16.50
C ILE A 256 -8.73 -11.33 15.40
N VAL A 257 -9.27 -12.49 15.01
CA VAL A 257 -8.70 -13.32 13.93
C VAL A 257 -8.68 -12.54 12.62
N SER A 258 -9.79 -11.91 12.21
CA SER A 258 -9.86 -11.09 11.00
C SER A 258 -8.90 -9.88 11.04
N PHE A 259 -8.75 -9.24 12.21
CA PHE A 259 -7.78 -8.16 12.37
C PHE A 259 -6.33 -8.67 12.19
N GLY A 260 -6.00 -9.82 12.78
CA GLY A 260 -4.68 -10.45 12.69
C GLY A 260 -4.34 -10.94 11.28
N THR A 261 -5.30 -11.53 10.55
CA THR A 261 -5.12 -11.96 9.15
C THR A 261 -4.91 -10.76 8.24
N SER A 262 -5.65 -9.67 8.44
CA SER A 262 -5.51 -8.44 7.64
C SER A 262 -4.12 -7.79 7.79
N ILE A 263 -3.58 -7.75 9.02
CA ILE A 263 -2.23 -7.22 9.28
C ILE A 263 -1.17 -8.11 8.65
N SER A 264 -1.26 -9.43 8.88
CA SER A 264 -0.29 -10.40 8.39
C SER A 264 -0.25 -10.45 6.87
N GLY A 265 -1.41 -10.49 6.20
CA GLY A 265 -1.52 -10.41 4.75
C GLY A 265 -0.88 -9.14 4.19
N GLY A 266 -1.06 -7.99 4.87
CA GLY A 266 -0.41 -6.74 4.50
C GLY A 266 1.12 -6.81 4.44
N ILE A 267 1.76 -7.54 5.36
CA ILE A 267 3.22 -7.71 5.40
C ILE A 267 3.69 -8.50 4.17
N PHE A 268 3.05 -9.63 3.86
CA PHE A 268 3.45 -10.46 2.72
C PHE A 268 3.20 -9.77 1.38
N ARG A 269 2.10 -9.02 1.23
CA ARG A 269 1.85 -8.20 0.02
C ARG A 269 2.95 -7.16 -0.20
N ARG A 270 3.32 -6.42 0.85
CA ARG A 270 4.42 -5.44 0.79
C ARG A 270 5.75 -6.10 0.44
N ALA A 271 6.05 -7.24 1.08
CA ALA A 271 7.28 -7.99 0.79
C ALA A 271 7.32 -8.47 -0.67
N ALA A 272 6.20 -8.97 -1.21
CA ALA A 272 6.10 -9.38 -2.62
C ALA A 272 6.31 -8.19 -3.57
N ARG A 273 5.69 -7.02 -3.29
CA ARG A 273 5.88 -5.81 -4.11
C ARG A 273 7.32 -5.31 -4.07
N ASN A 274 7.91 -5.17 -2.89
CA ASN A 274 9.31 -4.72 -2.74
C ASN A 274 10.27 -5.66 -3.47
N GLN A 275 10.08 -6.97 -3.35
CA GLN A 275 10.92 -7.95 -4.04
C GLN A 275 10.72 -7.93 -5.54
N THR A 276 9.49 -7.72 -6.01
CA THR A 276 9.23 -7.55 -7.45
C THR A 276 9.93 -6.31 -7.99
N ARG A 277 9.82 -5.16 -7.32
CA ARG A 277 10.51 -3.92 -7.72
C ARG A 277 12.02 -4.13 -7.82
N MET A 278 12.61 -4.75 -6.80
CA MET A 278 14.05 -5.05 -6.81
C MET A 278 14.42 -6.02 -7.93
N ALA A 279 13.62 -7.07 -8.15
CA ALA A 279 13.87 -8.03 -9.23
C ALA A 279 13.80 -7.38 -10.62
N LEU A 280 12.82 -6.51 -10.85
CA LEU A 280 12.69 -5.78 -12.11
C LEU A 280 13.81 -4.75 -12.28
N MET A 281 14.19 -4.05 -11.21
CA MET A 281 15.31 -3.11 -11.25
C MET A 281 16.61 -3.82 -11.65
N LYS A 282 16.91 -4.96 -11.01
CA LYS A 282 18.08 -5.78 -11.36
C LYS A 282 18.03 -6.33 -12.77
N PHE A 283 16.85 -6.76 -13.22
CA PHE A 283 16.67 -7.26 -14.59
C PHE A 283 16.89 -6.16 -15.64
N ASN A 284 16.34 -4.98 -15.40
CA ASN A 284 16.38 -3.87 -16.36
C ASN A 284 17.75 -3.18 -16.41
N PHE A 285 18.42 -3.00 -15.26
CA PHE A 285 19.61 -2.14 -15.15
C PHE A 285 20.85 -2.85 -14.58
N GLY A 286 20.78 -4.15 -14.28
CA GLY A 286 21.92 -4.93 -13.80
C GLY A 286 22.10 -4.97 -12.28
N GLU A 287 23.17 -5.64 -11.84
CA GLU A 287 23.46 -5.94 -10.42
C GLU A 287 24.11 -4.78 -9.63
N GLU A 288 24.34 -3.62 -10.24
CA GLU A 288 25.00 -2.47 -9.58
C GLU A 288 24.25 -1.93 -8.34
N MET A 289 23.06 -2.46 -8.05
CA MET A 289 22.27 -2.19 -6.85
C MET A 289 22.50 -3.22 -5.72
N GLU A 290 23.48 -4.12 -5.83
CA GLU A 290 23.94 -5.01 -4.75
C GLU A 290 24.79 -4.27 -3.72
N GLY A 291 24.11 -3.41 -2.97
CA GLY A 291 24.55 -2.93 -1.68
C GLY A 291 23.32 -2.48 -0.93
N TYR A 292 23.04 -3.11 0.22
CA TYR A 292 22.11 -2.65 1.28
C TYR A 292 20.62 -3.11 1.23
#